data_AF-A0A7K4HJI1-F1
#
_entry.id   AF-A0A7K4HJI1-F1
#
_cell.length_a   1.000
_cell.length_b   1.000
_cell.length_c   1.000
_cell.angle_alpha   90.00
_cell.angle_beta   90.00
_cell.angle_gamma   90.00
#
_symmetry.space_group_name_H-M   'P 1'
#
loop_
_entity.id
_entity.type
_entity.pdbx_description
1 polymer ?
#
loop_
_entity_poly.entity_id
_entity_poly.type
_entity_poly.pdbx_seq_one_letter_code
_entity_poly.pdbx_strand_id
1 'polypeptide(L)' 'TKAGMGACGGKTCTSLINRIFREEGIKSENIVLGTKRPLFVEVPMGSFAGIKTKKGGK' A
#
# COMPACT_ATOMS: atom_id res chain seq x y z
N THR A 1 -12.11 -1.66 -8.78
CA THR A 1 -11.31 -2.77 -8.22
C THR A 1 -10.73 -2.34 -6.88
N LYS A 2 -10.34 -3.27 -5.99
CA LYS A 2 -9.77 -2.96 -4.67
C LYS A 2 -8.23 -3.07 -4.60
N ALA A 3 -7.54 -2.92 -5.73
CA ALA A 3 -6.08 -3.04 -5.81
C ALA A 3 -5.40 -1.92 -5.00
N GLY A 4 -4.26 -2.23 -4.36
CA GLY A 4 -3.53 -1.29 -3.52
C GLY A 4 -4.02 -1.13 -2.08
N MET A 5 -5.16 -1.74 -1.71
CA MET A 5 -5.79 -1.59 -0.38
C MET A 5 -5.59 -2.78 0.57
N GLY A 6 -4.83 -3.81 0.17
CA GLY A 6 -4.50 -4.93 1.06
C GLY A 6 -3.42 -4.58 2.10
N ALA A 7 -3.14 -5.51 3.01
CA ALA A 7 -2.11 -5.39 4.06
C ALA A 7 -0.73 -4.96 3.53
N CYS A 8 -0.40 -5.34 2.29
CA CYS A 8 0.85 -4.99 1.64
C CYS A 8 0.92 -3.53 1.15
N GLY A 9 -0.17 -2.76 1.18
CA GLY A 9 -0.21 -1.35 0.77
C GLY A 9 0.14 -1.12 -0.70
N GLY A 10 -0.13 -2.08 -1.59
CA GLY A 10 0.14 -1.97 -3.03
C GLY A 10 1.52 -2.44 -3.47
N LYS A 11 2.42 -2.81 -2.56
CA LYS A 11 3.80 -3.23 -2.88
C LYS A 11 3.90 -4.37 -3.90
N THR A 12 2.87 -5.23 -3.98
CA THR A 12 2.83 -6.37 -4.90
C THR A 12 2.10 -6.07 -6.20
N CYS A 13 0.98 -5.34 -6.14
CA CYS A 13 0.13 -5.11 -7.31
C CYS A 13 0.52 -3.88 -8.14
N THR A 14 1.21 -2.88 -7.57
CA THR A 14 1.59 -1.66 -8.30
C THR A 14 2.49 -1.96 -9.51
N SER A 15 3.46 -2.87 -9.38
CA SER A 15 4.32 -3.25 -10.51
C SER A 15 3.55 -3.97 -11.62
N LEU A 16 2.60 -4.84 -11.24
CA LEU A 16 1.72 -5.54 -12.18
C LEU A 16 0.83 -4.57 -12.94
N ILE A 17 0.25 -3.59 -12.26
CA ILE A 17 -0.59 -2.55 -12.87
C ILE A 17 0.21 -1.71 -13.87
N ASN A 18 1.41 -1.28 -13.50
CA ASN A 18 2.28 -0.53 -14.41
C ASN A 18 2.69 -1.35 -15.64
N ARG A 19 2.87 -2.66 -15.47
CA ARG A 19 3.13 -3.57 -16.60
C ARG A 19 1.93 -3.67 -17.54
N ILE A 20 0.72 -3.82 -17.01
CA ILE A 20 -0.52 -3.83 -17.81
C ILE A 20 -0.64 -2.52 -18.58
N PHE A 21 -0.43 -1.37 -17.95
CA PHE A 21 -0.46 -0.08 -18.63
C PHE A 21 0.56 0.01 -19.78
N ARG A 22 1.76 -0.52 -19.58
CA ARG A 22 2.77 -0.56 -20.65
C ARG A 22 2.36 -1.50 -21.79
N GLU A 23 1.76 -2.65 -21.48
CA GLU A 23 1.25 -3.61 -22.48
C GLU A 23 0.09 -3.02 -23.30
N GLU A 24 -0.72 -2.17 -22.70
CA GLU A 24 -1.78 -1.38 -23.36
C GLU A 24 -1.24 -0.13 -24.10
N GLY A 25 0.09 0.06 -24.16
CA GLY A 25 0.71 1.18 -24.88
C GLY A 25 0.67 2.53 -24.16
N ILE A 26 0.32 2.57 -22.87
CA ILE A 26 0.35 3.79 -22.06
C ILE A 26 1.80 4.15 -21.74
N LYS A 27 2.22 5.34 -22.17
CA LYS A 27 3.55 5.88 -21.85
C LYS A 27 3.70 6.11 -20.35
N SER A 28 4.91 5.88 -19.84
CA SER A 28 5.19 5.95 -18.39
C SER A 28 4.97 7.35 -17.83
N GLU A 29 5.22 8.38 -18.63
CA GLU A 29 4.98 9.79 -18.27
C GLU A 29 3.50 10.10 -17.99
N ASN A 30 2.58 9.32 -18.58
CA ASN A 30 1.14 9.50 -18.38
C ASN A 30 0.61 8.75 -17.14
N ILE A 31 1.46 7.94 -16.49
CA ILE A 31 1.05 7.15 -15.31
C ILE A 31 1.19 8.00 -14.06
N VAL A 32 0.05 8.35 -13.45
CA VAL A 32 0.03 8.99 -12.13
C VAL A 32 0.02 7.92 -11.04
N LEU A 33 1.04 7.93 -10.17
CA LEU A 33 1.15 6.99 -9.06
C LEU A 33 0.15 7.29 -7.95
N GLY A 34 -0.26 6.24 -7.23
CA GLY A 34 -1.08 6.39 -6.03
C GLY A 34 -0.34 7.11 -4.89
N THR A 35 -1.09 7.81 -4.04
CA THR A 35 -0.58 8.50 -2.87
C THR A 35 0.11 7.53 -1.90
N LYS A 36 1.38 7.81 -1.56
CA LYS A 36 2.10 7.06 -0.53
C LYS A 36 1.63 7.51 0.85
N ARG A 37 1.00 6.60 1.60
CA ARG A 37 0.57 6.86 2.98
C ARG A 37 1.70 6.54 3.96
N PRO A 38 1.79 7.23 5.12
CA PRO A 38 2.92 7.08 6.05
C PRO A 38 3.07 5.67 6.66
N LEU A 39 1.97 4.94 6.79
CA LEU A 39 1.99 3.57 7.32
C LEU A 39 2.51 2.61 6.25
N PHE A 40 3.78 2.22 6.39
CA PHE A 40 4.43 1.27 5.48
C PHE A 40 4.18 -0.20 5.85
N VAL A 41 3.70 -0.48 7.06
CA VAL A 41 3.31 -1.79 7.58
C VAL A 41 2.06 -1.65 8.44
N GLU A 42 1.34 -2.76 8.63
CA GLU A 42 0.25 -2.81 9.59
C GLU A 42 0.79 -2.69 11.01
N VAL A 43 0.10 -1.88 11.81
CA VAL A 43 0.46 -1.59 13.20
C VAL A 43 -0.83 -1.54 14.02
N PRO A 44 -0.86 -2.19 15.20
CA PRO A 44 -2.03 -2.12 16.07
C PRO A 44 -2.36 -0.67 16.45
N MET A 45 -3.64 -0.32 16.49
CA MET A 45 -4.07 1.04 16.85
C MET A 45 -3.60 1.45 18.25
N GLY A 46 -3.49 0.49 19.18
CA GLY A 46 -2.94 0.70 20.51
C GLY A 46 -1.51 1.24 20.52
N SER A 47 -0.71 0.99 19.47
CA SER A 47 0.64 1.55 19.33
C SER A 47 0.64 3.07 19.15
N PHE A 48 -0.44 3.64 18.63
CA PHE A 48 -0.60 5.10 18.45
C PHE A 48 -1.39 5.78 19.57
N ALA A 49 -2.09 5.02 20.40
CA ALA A 49 -3.00 5.54 21.42
C ALA A 49 -2.31 6.04 22.71
N GLY A 50 -0.97 6.02 22.79
CA GLY A 50 -0.22 6.37 24.01
C GLY A 50 -0.38 5.34 25.15
N ILE A 51 -1.01 4.21 24.87
CA ILE A 51 -1.26 3.13 25.83
C ILE A 51 -0.05 2.19 25.81
N LYS A 52 0.49 1.85 26.98
CA LYS A 52 1.55 0.84 27.10
C LYS A 52 0.98 -0.53 26.70
N THR A 53 1.10 -0.85 25.41
CA THR A 53 0.65 -2.14 24.87
C THR A 53 1.63 -3.22 25.33
N LYS A 54 1.16 -4.25 26.07
CA LYS A 54 1.94 -5.47 26.31
C LYS A 54 2.27 -6.11 24.96
N LYS A 55 3.52 -6.57 24.77
CA LYS A 55 3.96 -7.29 23.56
C LYS A 55 2.98 -8.44 23.24
N GLY A 56 2.32 -8.37 22.08
CA GLY A 56 1.43 -9.42 21.57
C GLY A 56 0.00 -9.33 22.12
N GLY A 57 -0.82 -8.45 21.54
CA GLY A 57 -2.27 -8.53 21.70
C GLY A 57 -2.79 -9.69 20.86
N LYS A 58 -3.36 -10.70 21.53
CA LYS A 58 -4.45 -11.51 20.96
C LYS A 58 -5.70 -10.65 20.86
#